data_AF-A0A9P9EZU0-F1
#
_entry.id   AF-A0A9P9EZU0-F1
#
_cell.length_a   1.000
_cell.length_b   1.000
_cell.length_c   1.000
_cell.angle_alpha   90.00
_cell.angle_beta   90.00
_cell.angle_gamma   90.00
#
_symmetry.space_group_name_H-M   'P 1'
#
loop_
_entity.id
_entity.type
_entity.pdbx_description
1 polymer ?
#
loop_
_entity_poly.entity_id
_entity_poly.type
_entity_poly.pdbx_seq_one_letter_code
_entity_poly.pdbx_strand_id
1 'polypeptide(L)'
;MEVVTLIQGNEESSLTPFFMVHAISGIALPFLRLDSLGENDRPVYGITNHVHCPGHEHLDYPSSLSELAKRYIREIQQIQPHGPYLLGGWSFGGMIAMFMAQILESRDQEVLKVIMIDSANPEAFPSFRNAEEHKEFSQATYAKISEQLDVNHLDGSSPASASKEMHSIDYHTISDPNEWDTMNTGDTTSSRASSVFDVYTPDERPGTPISLPCSSEGSSALCSDEESVCDAQEEEYWDDFEEHFEMAQLKDLLLNISHHVHHGLGLITSVSPGDLFQPGTKSDFDVLLVKCQPEPLEFYQTHHDAKGAEFLWSVMREKSMLWNAAQFRSFETVPFSGDHDGAFEPQFVGELSMILRDGLGRIG
;
A
#
# COMPACT_ATOMS: atom_id res chain seq x y z
N MET A 1 2.89 10.49 3.71
CA MET A 1 3.50 9.17 3.48
C MET A 1 4.13 9.19 2.10
N GLU A 2 5.30 8.59 1.93
CA GLU A 2 5.86 8.37 0.59
C GLU A 2 5.22 7.12 -0.02
N VAL A 3 5.24 7.04 -1.35
CA VAL A 3 4.65 5.90 -2.08
C VAL A 3 5.38 4.60 -1.74
N VAL A 4 6.71 4.65 -1.63
CA VAL A 4 7.53 3.49 -1.24
C VAL A 4 8.28 3.85 0.03
N THR A 5 7.94 3.19 1.14
CA THR A 5 8.51 3.50 2.46
C THR A 5 9.31 2.31 2.97
N LEU A 6 10.53 2.54 3.48
CA LEU A 6 11.31 1.51 4.17
C LEU A 6 10.58 1.13 5.47
N ILE A 7 10.15 -0.13 5.59
CA ILE A 7 9.40 -0.62 6.76
C ILE A 7 10.29 -1.35 7.76
N GLN A 8 11.41 -1.94 7.30
CA GLN A 8 12.39 -2.64 8.13
C GLN A 8 13.68 -2.89 7.34
N GLY A 9 14.75 -3.26 8.05
CA GLY A 9 16.07 -3.52 7.47
C GLY A 9 16.89 -2.26 7.26
N ASN A 10 17.93 -2.36 6.44
CA ASN A 10 18.86 -1.27 6.17
C ASN A 10 18.91 -0.98 4.67
N GLU A 11 18.63 0.26 4.26
CA GLU A 11 18.68 0.71 2.86
C GLU A 11 20.05 0.54 2.19
N GLU A 12 21.13 0.55 2.99
CA GLU A 12 22.51 0.37 2.52
C GLU A 12 22.93 -1.11 2.42
N SER A 13 22.02 -2.04 2.71
CA SER A 13 22.29 -3.47 2.60
C SER A 13 22.49 -3.89 1.14
N SER A 14 23.44 -4.80 0.90
CA SER A 14 23.69 -5.35 -0.43
C SER A 14 22.70 -6.43 -0.85
N LEU A 15 21.81 -6.85 0.05
CA LEU A 15 20.80 -7.86 -0.24
C LEU A 15 19.67 -7.26 -1.08
N THR A 16 19.12 -8.02 -2.02
CA THR A 16 17.98 -7.59 -2.82
C THR A 16 16.81 -7.08 -1.96
N PRO A 17 16.39 -5.82 -2.10
CA PRO A 17 15.19 -5.30 -1.45
C PRO A 17 13.94 -6.13 -1.71
N PHE A 18 13.07 -6.26 -0.70
CA PHE A 18 11.75 -6.88 -0.83
C PHE A 18 10.67 -5.80 -0.87
N PHE A 19 9.92 -5.71 -1.96
CA PHE A 19 8.86 -4.71 -2.14
C PHE A 19 7.48 -5.35 -1.94
N MET A 20 6.74 -4.89 -0.93
CA MET A 20 5.41 -5.38 -0.55
C MET A 20 4.32 -4.39 -0.96
N VAL A 21 3.44 -4.81 -1.86
CA VAL A 21 2.30 -4.02 -2.36
C VAL A 21 1.12 -4.10 -1.40
N HIS A 22 0.53 -2.95 -1.08
CA HIS A 22 -0.65 -2.82 -0.23
C HIS A 22 -1.84 -3.70 -0.70
N ALA A 23 -2.77 -3.98 0.23
CA ALA A 23 -4.06 -4.61 -0.09
C ALA A 23 -5.08 -3.59 -0.62
N ILE A 24 -6.35 -3.99 -0.76
CA ILE A 24 -7.40 -3.17 -1.38
C ILE A 24 -7.71 -1.85 -0.65
N SER A 25 -7.16 -1.61 0.55
CA SER A 25 -7.23 -0.32 1.23
C SER A 25 -6.32 0.75 0.63
N GLY A 26 -5.29 0.35 -0.11
CA GLY A 26 -4.29 1.25 -0.66
C GLY A 26 -3.11 1.52 0.28
N ILE A 27 -3.10 0.99 1.50
CA ILE A 27 -2.14 1.40 2.54
C ILE A 27 -1.23 0.22 2.95
N ALA A 28 0.07 0.46 3.00
CA ALA A 28 1.08 -0.55 3.40
C ALA A 28 1.29 -0.68 4.93
N LEU A 29 0.60 0.12 5.75
CA LEU A 29 0.70 0.13 7.21
C LEU A 29 0.59 -1.25 7.89
N PRO A 30 -0.26 -2.21 7.44
CA PRO A 30 -0.32 -3.53 8.05
C PRO A 30 1.04 -4.26 8.08
N PHE A 31 1.93 -4.00 7.11
CA PHE A 31 3.23 -4.65 7.05
C PHE A 31 4.20 -4.20 8.16
N LEU A 32 3.98 -3.03 8.77
CA LEU A 32 4.76 -2.57 9.93
C LEU A 32 4.58 -3.46 11.17
N ARG A 33 3.52 -4.28 11.20
CA ARG A 33 3.26 -5.21 12.29
C ARG A 33 4.10 -6.47 12.23
N LEU A 34 4.70 -6.77 11.07
CA LEU A 34 5.49 -7.98 10.88
C LEU A 34 6.74 -7.93 11.76
N ASP A 35 7.03 -9.04 12.44
CA ASP A 35 8.36 -9.28 12.99
C ASP A 35 9.41 -9.23 11.87
N SER A 36 10.67 -8.98 12.23
CA SER A 36 11.78 -8.87 11.28
C SER A 36 11.78 -10.02 10.25
N LEU A 37 11.64 -9.68 8.98
CA LEU A 37 11.65 -10.59 7.84
C LEU A 37 13.08 -10.88 7.33
N GLY A 38 14.08 -10.19 7.87
CA GLY A 38 15.48 -10.36 7.51
C GLY A 38 16.35 -10.67 8.72
N GLU A 39 17.03 -11.82 8.72
CA GLU A 39 18.11 -12.09 9.69
C GLU A 39 19.40 -11.31 9.37
N ASN A 40 19.48 -10.66 8.20
CA ASN A 40 20.68 -10.03 7.64
C ASN A 40 20.43 -8.59 7.16
N ASP A 41 19.54 -7.83 7.82
CA ASP A 41 19.24 -6.44 7.46
C ASP A 41 18.73 -6.21 6.01
N ARG A 42 18.10 -7.20 5.36
CA ARG A 42 17.49 -7.02 4.02
C ARG A 42 16.50 -5.84 4.08
N PRO A 43 16.59 -4.86 3.16
CA PRO A 43 15.61 -3.78 3.12
C PRO A 43 14.26 -4.34 2.72
N VAL A 44 13.22 -4.01 3.46
CA VAL A 44 11.84 -4.31 3.08
C VAL A 44 11.10 -2.99 2.95
N TYR A 45 10.43 -2.81 1.82
CA TYR A 45 9.68 -1.61 1.50
C TYR A 45 8.19 -1.93 1.38
N GLY A 46 7.36 -1.09 1.98
CA GLY A 46 5.92 -1.07 1.76
C GLY A 46 5.55 -0.09 0.65
N ILE A 47 4.73 -0.52 -0.29
CA ILE A 47 4.19 0.33 -1.36
C ILE A 47 2.77 0.73 -0.99
N THR A 48 2.54 2.02 -0.76
CA THR A 48 1.24 2.66 -0.50
C THR A 48 0.75 3.32 -1.79
N ASN A 49 -0.54 3.30 -2.05
CA ASN A 49 -1.12 3.96 -3.23
C ASN A 49 -0.95 5.47 -3.16
N HIS A 50 -0.70 6.08 -4.32
CA HIS A 50 -0.54 7.52 -4.49
C HIS A 50 -1.68 8.35 -3.90
N VAL A 51 -2.91 7.83 -3.85
CA VAL A 51 -4.06 8.53 -3.24
C VAL A 51 -3.84 8.87 -1.76
N HIS A 52 -2.98 8.13 -1.06
CA HIS A 52 -2.64 8.36 0.35
C HIS A 52 -1.37 9.22 0.53
N CYS A 53 -0.81 9.73 -0.57
CA CYS A 53 0.46 10.47 -0.58
C CYS A 53 0.21 11.93 -0.96
N PRO A 54 0.81 12.92 -0.24
CA PRO A 54 0.66 14.33 -0.57
C PRO A 54 1.10 14.66 -2.01
N GLY A 55 0.45 15.64 -2.64
CA GLY A 55 0.82 16.10 -4.00
C GLY A 55 0.34 15.20 -5.13
N HIS A 56 -0.55 14.25 -4.84
CA HIS A 56 -1.13 13.31 -5.78
C HIS A 56 -2.66 13.47 -5.91
N GLU A 57 -3.22 14.57 -5.38
CA GLU A 57 -4.68 14.81 -5.32
C GLU A 57 -5.34 14.88 -6.71
N HIS A 58 -4.56 15.14 -7.76
CA HIS A 58 -5.04 15.29 -9.13
C HIS A 58 -4.58 14.17 -10.07
N LEU A 59 -4.00 13.10 -9.55
CA LEU A 59 -3.62 11.98 -10.39
C LEU A 59 -4.83 11.13 -10.75
N ASP A 60 -5.06 10.97 -12.04
CA ASP A 60 -6.05 10.04 -12.54
C ASP A 60 -5.75 8.64 -12.04
N TYR A 61 -6.78 7.96 -11.54
CA TYR A 61 -6.65 6.56 -11.16
C TYR A 61 -6.29 5.71 -12.38
N PRO A 62 -5.38 4.71 -12.27
CA PRO A 62 -5.03 3.86 -13.41
C PRO A 62 -6.24 3.18 -14.04
N SER A 63 -6.22 2.99 -15.35
CA SER A 63 -7.32 2.34 -16.09
C SER A 63 -7.25 0.81 -16.08
N SER A 64 -6.16 0.22 -15.59
CA SER A 64 -5.97 -1.23 -15.49
C SER A 64 -4.99 -1.59 -14.38
N LEU A 65 -5.00 -2.86 -13.95
CA LEU A 65 -3.96 -3.39 -13.06
C LEU A 65 -2.55 -3.29 -13.65
N SER A 66 -2.41 -3.49 -14.96
CA SER A 66 -1.13 -3.32 -15.66
C SER A 66 -0.61 -1.89 -15.55
N GLU A 67 -1.47 -0.88 -15.73
CA GLU A 67 -1.06 0.53 -15.57
C GLU A 67 -0.71 0.87 -14.11
N LEU A 68 -1.43 0.34 -13.13
CA LEU A 68 -1.08 0.50 -11.72
C LEU A 68 0.28 -0.14 -11.41
N ALA A 69 0.52 -1.36 -11.89
CA ALA A 69 1.81 -2.04 -11.77
C ALA A 69 2.96 -1.25 -12.42
N LYS A 70 2.76 -0.66 -13.62
CA LYS A 70 3.76 0.21 -14.26
C LYS A 70 4.07 1.47 -13.44
N ARG A 71 3.08 2.01 -12.73
CA ARG A 71 3.32 3.13 -11.81
C ARG A 71 4.22 2.68 -10.66
N TYR A 72 3.90 1.56 -10.00
CA TYR A 72 4.75 1.06 -8.91
C TYR A 72 6.14 0.61 -9.34
N ILE A 73 6.29 0.04 -10.54
CA ILE A 73 7.61 -0.25 -11.11
C ILE A 73 8.46 1.02 -11.18
N ARG A 74 7.88 2.14 -11.65
CA ARG A 74 8.60 3.42 -11.72
C ARG A 74 9.08 3.91 -10.35
N GLU A 75 8.28 3.68 -9.31
CA GLU A 75 8.63 4.07 -7.94
C GLU A 75 9.76 3.20 -7.38
N ILE A 76 9.65 1.88 -7.49
CA ILE A 76 10.69 0.97 -6.97
C ILE A 76 12.00 1.11 -7.76
N GLN A 77 11.94 1.50 -9.04
CA GLN A 77 13.14 1.74 -9.85
C GLN A 77 13.93 2.98 -9.44
N GLN A 78 13.33 3.92 -8.69
CA GLN A 78 14.09 5.00 -8.08
C GLN A 78 14.99 4.52 -6.93
N ILE A 79 14.62 3.42 -6.29
CA ILE A 79 15.35 2.80 -5.18
C ILE A 79 16.31 1.74 -5.73
N GLN A 80 15.82 0.89 -6.61
CA GLN A 80 16.56 -0.20 -7.22
C GLN A 80 16.36 -0.17 -8.74
N PRO A 81 17.24 0.52 -9.50
CA PRO A 81 17.05 0.73 -10.95
C PRO A 81 17.02 -0.55 -11.78
N HIS A 82 17.71 -1.59 -11.34
CA HIS A 82 17.86 -2.86 -12.04
C HIS A 82 17.57 -4.04 -11.13
N GLY A 83 17.10 -5.14 -11.72
CA GLY A 83 16.93 -6.41 -11.02
C GLY A 83 18.25 -6.94 -10.42
N PRO A 84 18.19 -8.01 -9.63
CA PRO A 84 17.01 -8.86 -9.42
C PRO A 84 15.94 -8.22 -8.51
N TYR A 85 14.65 -8.43 -8.79
CA TYR A 85 13.55 -7.96 -7.94
C TYR A 85 12.97 -9.07 -7.06
N LEU A 86 12.66 -8.75 -5.79
CA LEU A 86 11.78 -9.52 -4.93
C LEU A 86 10.50 -8.74 -4.68
N LEU A 87 9.36 -9.33 -5.07
CA LEU A 87 8.06 -8.68 -5.02
C LEU A 87 7.12 -9.48 -4.13
N GLY A 88 6.15 -8.81 -3.54
CA GLY A 88 5.07 -9.48 -2.85
C GLY A 88 3.91 -8.56 -2.57
N GLY A 89 2.86 -9.10 -1.99
CA GLY A 89 1.71 -8.31 -1.61
C GLY A 89 0.62 -9.15 -0.98
N TRP A 90 -0.29 -8.46 -0.31
CA TRP A 90 -1.44 -9.08 0.33
C TRP A 90 -2.70 -8.82 -0.47
N SER A 91 -3.50 -9.87 -0.69
CA SER A 91 -4.79 -9.78 -1.38
C SER A 91 -4.65 -9.12 -2.76
N PHE A 92 -5.28 -7.97 -2.97
CA PHE A 92 -5.10 -7.12 -4.16
C PHE A 92 -3.63 -6.84 -4.51
N GLY A 93 -2.78 -6.62 -3.51
CA GLY A 93 -1.35 -6.36 -3.70
C GLY A 93 -0.60 -7.53 -4.33
N GLY A 94 -0.99 -8.78 -4.04
CA GLY A 94 -0.39 -9.96 -4.68
C GLY A 94 -0.73 -10.01 -6.18
N MET A 95 -1.95 -9.64 -6.56
CA MET A 95 -2.33 -9.51 -7.97
C MET A 95 -1.47 -8.45 -8.69
N ILE A 96 -1.32 -7.27 -8.07
CA ILE A 96 -0.49 -6.20 -8.62
C ILE A 96 0.98 -6.63 -8.73
N ALA A 97 1.53 -7.29 -7.70
CA ALA A 97 2.91 -7.80 -7.69
C ALA A 97 3.16 -8.79 -8.84
N MET A 98 2.17 -9.62 -9.18
CA MET A 98 2.25 -10.51 -10.35
C MET A 98 2.28 -9.72 -11.66
N PHE A 99 1.45 -8.69 -11.83
CA PHE A 99 1.53 -7.80 -12.99
C PHE A 99 2.89 -7.10 -13.07
N MET A 100 3.42 -6.64 -11.92
CA MET A 100 4.75 -6.05 -11.86
C MET A 100 5.82 -7.03 -12.32
N ALA A 101 5.77 -8.28 -11.84
CA ALA A 101 6.71 -9.32 -12.21
C ALA A 101 6.68 -9.62 -13.72
N GLN A 102 5.50 -9.78 -14.31
CA GLN A 102 5.35 -10.00 -15.76
C GLN A 102 5.94 -8.85 -16.58
N ILE A 103 5.67 -7.61 -16.18
CA ILE A 103 6.15 -6.42 -16.90
C ILE A 103 7.67 -6.31 -16.79
N LEU A 104 8.24 -6.55 -15.61
CA LEU A 104 9.69 -6.54 -15.39
C LEU A 104 10.38 -7.63 -16.21
N GLU A 105 9.87 -8.86 -16.17
CA GLU A 105 10.39 -10.00 -16.95
C GLU A 105 10.33 -9.72 -18.46
N SER A 106 9.23 -9.13 -18.96
CA SER A 106 9.10 -8.73 -20.37
C SER A 106 10.08 -7.64 -20.82
N ARG A 107 10.77 -7.00 -19.87
CA ARG A 107 11.79 -5.95 -20.07
C ARG A 107 13.19 -6.43 -19.68
N ASP A 108 13.41 -7.74 -19.74
CA ASP A 108 14.67 -8.40 -19.42
C ASP A 108 15.20 -8.06 -18.01
N GLN A 109 14.29 -7.71 -17.08
CA GLN A 109 14.63 -7.54 -15.67
C GLN A 109 14.40 -8.86 -14.94
N GLU A 110 15.43 -9.33 -14.23
CA GLU A 110 15.31 -10.54 -13.42
C GLU A 110 14.34 -10.32 -12.24
N VAL A 111 13.38 -11.23 -12.09
CA VAL A 111 12.51 -11.33 -10.91
C VAL A 111 12.84 -12.65 -10.25
N LEU A 112 13.24 -12.62 -8.97
CA LEU A 112 13.62 -13.84 -8.27
C LEU A 112 12.38 -14.56 -7.75
N LYS A 113 11.48 -13.82 -7.11
CA LYS A 113 10.31 -14.40 -6.45
C LYS A 113 9.18 -13.39 -6.32
N VAL A 114 7.95 -13.90 -6.41
CA VAL A 114 6.74 -13.22 -5.98
C VAL A 114 6.12 -13.94 -4.79
N ILE A 115 5.94 -13.25 -3.66
CA ILE A 115 5.26 -13.77 -2.47
C ILE A 115 3.85 -13.18 -2.38
N MET A 116 2.83 -14.01 -2.54
CA MET A 116 1.42 -13.63 -2.47
C MET A 116 0.82 -14.07 -1.15
N ILE A 117 0.19 -13.15 -0.42
CA ILE A 117 -0.58 -13.47 0.80
C ILE A 117 -2.05 -13.48 0.39
N ASP A 118 -2.62 -14.68 0.31
CA ASP A 118 -4.03 -14.94 0.08
C ASP A 118 -4.61 -14.19 -1.12
N SER A 119 -3.89 -14.28 -2.24
CA SER A 119 -4.19 -13.53 -3.47
C SER A 119 -4.61 -14.50 -4.57
N ALA A 120 -5.84 -14.37 -5.07
CA ALA A 120 -6.36 -15.18 -6.17
C ALA A 120 -5.86 -14.73 -7.54
N ASN A 121 -5.94 -15.62 -8.53
CA ASN A 121 -5.70 -15.27 -9.93
C ASN A 121 -6.84 -14.39 -10.48
N PRO A 122 -6.61 -13.11 -10.84
CA PRO A 122 -7.67 -12.23 -11.33
C PRO A 122 -8.17 -12.63 -12.73
N GLU A 123 -7.38 -13.34 -13.54
CA GLU A 123 -7.82 -13.82 -14.87
C GLU A 123 -8.88 -14.92 -14.79
N ALA A 124 -9.00 -15.57 -13.62
CA ALA A 124 -9.97 -16.64 -13.43
C ALA A 124 -11.36 -16.11 -13.03
N PHE A 125 -11.50 -14.80 -12.82
CA PHE A 125 -12.75 -14.17 -12.42
C PHE A 125 -13.74 -14.21 -13.59
N PRO A 126 -15.06 -14.33 -13.33
CA PRO A 126 -16.04 -14.49 -14.39
C PRO A 126 -16.01 -13.29 -15.35
N SER A 127 -16.10 -13.55 -16.65
CA SER A 127 -16.20 -12.48 -17.64
C SER A 127 -17.58 -11.83 -17.57
N PHE A 128 -17.60 -10.54 -17.26
CA PHE A 128 -18.83 -9.77 -17.15
C PHE A 128 -19.30 -9.28 -18.52
N ARG A 129 -20.61 -9.36 -18.79
CA ARG A 129 -21.17 -8.95 -20.09
C ARG A 129 -21.31 -7.44 -20.21
N ASN A 130 -21.37 -6.74 -19.09
CA ASN A 130 -21.49 -5.29 -19.02
C ASN A 130 -20.98 -4.76 -17.66
N ALA A 131 -20.88 -3.43 -17.56
CA ALA A 131 -20.42 -2.74 -16.35
C ALA A 131 -21.37 -2.87 -15.14
N GLU A 132 -22.64 -3.20 -15.36
CA GLU A 132 -23.63 -3.36 -14.28
C GLU A 132 -23.47 -4.71 -13.58
N GLU A 133 -23.34 -5.81 -14.34
CA GLU A 133 -23.05 -7.15 -13.81
C GLU A 133 -21.71 -7.19 -13.06
N HIS A 134 -20.74 -6.44 -13.58
CA HIS A 134 -19.42 -6.23 -12.98
C HIS A 134 -19.49 -5.48 -11.64
N LYS A 135 -20.28 -4.40 -11.59
CA LYS A 135 -20.53 -3.63 -10.37
C LYS A 135 -21.28 -4.47 -9.33
N GLU A 136 -22.31 -5.21 -9.73
CA GLU A 136 -23.07 -6.09 -8.85
C GLU A 136 -22.20 -7.19 -8.25
N PHE A 137 -21.36 -7.84 -9.08
CA PHE A 137 -20.41 -8.84 -8.60
C PHE A 137 -19.43 -8.24 -7.61
N SER A 138 -18.82 -7.09 -7.94
CA SER A 138 -17.91 -6.36 -7.06
C SER A 138 -18.55 -6.03 -5.71
N GLN A 139 -19.76 -5.47 -5.72
CA GLN A 139 -20.52 -5.15 -4.51
C GLN A 139 -20.83 -6.40 -3.68
N ALA A 140 -21.28 -7.49 -4.30
CA ALA A 140 -21.60 -8.72 -3.57
C ALA A 140 -20.36 -9.44 -3.01
N THR A 141 -19.23 -9.30 -3.68
CA THR A 141 -17.95 -9.95 -3.40
C THR A 141 -17.21 -9.24 -2.27
N TYR A 142 -17.31 -7.92 -2.20
CA TYR A 142 -16.60 -7.08 -1.24
C TYR A 142 -17.55 -6.25 -0.36
N ALA A 143 -18.81 -6.69 -0.24
CA ALA A 143 -19.87 -6.03 0.53
C ALA A 143 -19.41 -5.72 1.96
N LYS A 144 -18.76 -6.67 2.64
CA LYS A 144 -18.26 -6.50 4.01
C LYS A 144 -17.23 -5.36 4.12
N ILE A 145 -16.31 -5.26 3.16
CA ILE A 145 -15.33 -4.16 3.10
C ILE A 145 -16.06 -2.83 2.84
N SER A 146 -17.03 -2.84 1.93
CA SER A 146 -17.87 -1.67 1.63
C SER A 146 -18.74 -1.24 2.83
N GLU A 147 -19.34 -2.17 3.56
CA GLU A 147 -20.21 -1.91 4.71
C GLU A 147 -19.42 -1.43 5.93
N GLN A 148 -18.22 -2.00 6.17
CA GLN A 148 -17.35 -1.58 7.28
C GLN A 148 -16.74 -0.18 7.08
N LEU A 149 -16.61 0.26 5.83
CA LEU A 149 -16.03 1.58 5.49
C LEU A 149 -17.09 2.68 5.33
N ASP A 150 -18.38 2.38 5.53
CA ASP A 150 -19.53 3.29 5.36
C ASP A 150 -19.45 4.19 4.10
N VAL A 151 -19.09 3.57 2.98
CA VAL A 151 -18.88 4.25 1.68
C VAL A 151 -20.12 5.00 1.18
N ASN A 152 -21.31 4.57 1.61
CA ASN A 152 -22.58 5.08 1.12
C ASN A 152 -23.03 6.38 1.82
N HIS A 153 -22.42 6.76 2.95
CA HIS A 153 -22.76 7.98 3.68
C HIS A 153 -21.84 9.17 3.42
N LEU A 154 -20.74 8.98 2.68
CA LEU A 154 -19.75 10.03 2.43
C LEU A 154 -19.87 10.69 1.06
N ASP A 155 -20.65 10.15 0.13
CA ASP A 155 -20.80 10.74 -1.20
C ASP A 155 -22.27 10.86 -1.65
N GLY A 156 -22.76 12.09 -1.72
CA GLY A 156 -24.05 12.46 -2.28
C GLY A 156 -24.05 12.53 -3.81
N SER A 157 -23.02 12.02 -4.47
CA SER A 157 -22.91 12.02 -5.93
C SER A 157 -23.21 10.63 -6.52
N SER A 158 -24.34 10.55 -7.21
CA SER A 158 -24.80 9.37 -7.94
C SER A 158 -23.88 9.07 -9.15
N PRO A 159 -23.75 7.82 -9.62
CA PRO A 159 -22.73 7.38 -10.59
C PRO A 159 -22.92 7.85 -12.04
N ALA A 160 -23.69 8.92 -12.29
CA ALA A 160 -24.20 9.26 -13.62
C ALA A 160 -23.62 10.53 -14.27
N SER A 161 -22.67 11.24 -13.65
CA SER A 161 -22.21 12.54 -14.20
C SER A 161 -20.74 12.64 -14.63
N ALA A 162 -19.89 11.64 -14.40
CA ALA A 162 -18.48 11.72 -14.81
C ALA A 162 -18.23 11.32 -16.29
N SER A 163 -19.26 11.34 -17.15
CA SER A 163 -19.13 10.99 -18.58
C SER A 163 -19.18 12.19 -19.53
N LYS A 164 -18.95 13.42 -19.05
CA LYS A 164 -18.91 14.62 -19.91
C LYS A 164 -17.83 15.60 -19.47
N GLU A 165 -16.60 15.31 -19.86
CA GLU A 165 -15.68 16.23 -20.55
C GLU A 165 -14.39 15.47 -20.89
N MET A 166 -14.51 14.60 -21.89
CA MET A 166 -13.37 13.97 -22.55
C MET A 166 -12.72 15.00 -23.47
N HIS A 167 -11.72 15.72 -22.98
CA HIS A 167 -10.78 16.41 -23.85
C HIS A 167 -9.82 15.39 -24.43
N SER A 168 -9.95 15.15 -25.73
CA SER A 168 -9.08 14.29 -26.53
C SER A 168 -7.63 14.76 -26.41
N ILE A 169 -6.77 13.94 -25.83
CA ILE A 169 -5.33 14.02 -26.04
C ILE A 169 -4.99 12.91 -27.04
N ASP A 170 -4.53 13.32 -28.22
CA ASP A 170 -4.14 12.42 -29.31
C ASP A 170 -2.91 11.59 -28.92
N TYR A 171 -3.11 10.28 -28.70
CA TYR A 171 -2.03 9.29 -28.63
C TYR A 171 -1.79 8.67 -30.02
N HIS A 172 -1.19 9.45 -30.92
CA HIS A 172 -0.58 8.93 -32.14
C HIS A 172 0.81 9.55 -32.32
N THR A 173 1.81 8.96 -31.64
CA THR A 173 3.15 8.60 -32.17
C THR A 173 4.07 8.23 -31.00
N ILE A 174 4.13 6.94 -30.64
CA ILE A 174 5.38 6.31 -30.20
C ILE A 174 5.38 4.93 -30.83
N SER A 175 5.94 4.86 -32.02
CA SER A 175 6.39 3.63 -32.65
C SER A 175 7.88 3.80 -32.91
N ASP A 176 8.68 3.79 -31.84
CA ASP A 176 10.11 3.50 -31.90
C ASP A 176 10.61 2.97 -30.54
N PRO A 177 11.20 1.75 -30.44
CA PRO A 177 11.60 1.14 -29.17
C PRO A 177 12.91 1.66 -28.55
N ASN A 178 13.58 2.66 -29.14
CA ASN A 178 14.98 3.00 -28.81
C ASN A 178 15.23 4.40 -28.20
N GLU A 179 14.22 5.14 -27.75
CA GLU A 179 14.38 6.45 -27.11
C GLU A 179 14.24 6.42 -25.58
N TRP A 180 14.90 5.49 -24.88
CA TRP A 180 14.96 5.46 -23.40
C TRP A 180 16.33 5.85 -22.81
N ASP A 181 17.35 6.08 -23.65
CA ASP A 181 18.75 6.24 -23.20
C ASP A 181 19.23 7.71 -23.01
N THR A 182 18.36 8.71 -23.14
CA THR A 182 18.78 10.12 -23.04
C THR A 182 17.97 10.94 -22.05
N MET A 183 17.92 10.52 -20.79
CA MET A 183 17.64 11.42 -19.66
C MET A 183 18.47 11.00 -18.44
N ASN A 184 19.79 11.10 -18.54
CA ASN A 184 20.64 11.01 -17.35
C ASN A 184 21.90 11.88 -17.47
N THR A 185 21.71 13.20 -17.46
CA THR A 185 22.73 14.17 -17.04
C THR A 185 22.02 15.39 -16.46
N GLY A 186 21.92 15.46 -15.14
CA GLY A 186 21.34 16.60 -14.44
C GLY A 186 21.57 16.50 -12.95
N ASP A 187 22.71 17.02 -12.50
CA ASP A 187 23.05 17.30 -11.10
C ASP A 187 21.86 17.94 -10.35
N THR A 188 21.38 17.29 -9.28
CA THR A 188 20.82 18.00 -8.11
C THR A 188 21.08 17.22 -6.82
N THR A 189 21.73 17.91 -5.90
CA THR A 189 22.04 17.50 -4.53
C THR A 189 20.75 17.28 -3.72
N SER A 190 20.51 16.05 -3.26
CA SER A 190 19.43 15.76 -2.31
C SER A 190 19.83 16.20 -0.90
N SER A 191 19.07 17.16 -0.35
CA SER A 191 19.15 17.60 1.03
C SER A 191 18.53 16.55 1.96
N ARG A 192 19.33 16.03 2.89
CA ARG A 192 18.90 15.22 4.04
C ARG A 192 17.66 15.82 4.72
N ALA A 193 16.57 15.06 4.78
CA ALA A 193 15.43 15.34 5.65
C ALA A 193 15.43 14.35 6.82
N SER A 194 15.48 14.90 8.03
CA SER A 194 15.49 14.17 9.30
C SER A 194 14.13 13.52 9.57
N SER A 195 14.15 12.27 10.05
CA SER A 195 12.95 11.51 10.42
C SER A 195 12.29 12.04 11.69
N VAL A 196 10.96 11.97 11.74
CA VAL A 196 10.06 12.43 12.82
C VAL A 196 10.10 11.54 14.07
N PHE A 197 10.91 10.47 14.10
CA PHE A 197 10.91 9.48 15.18
C PHE A 197 12.12 9.52 16.15
N ASP A 198 12.97 10.54 16.11
CA ASP A 198 14.06 10.67 17.08
C ASP A 198 13.60 11.39 18.36
N VAL A 199 13.06 10.64 19.34
CA VAL A 199 12.94 11.13 20.72
C VAL A 199 13.21 10.02 21.77
N TYR A 200 14.35 10.20 22.45
CA TYR A 200 14.73 9.85 23.84
C TYR A 200 15.33 8.48 24.22
N THR A 201 16.57 8.57 24.74
CA THR A 201 17.08 7.76 25.85
C THR A 201 17.73 8.67 26.92
N PRO A 202 17.55 8.40 28.24
CA PRO A 202 18.06 9.23 29.34
C PRO A 202 19.42 8.77 29.94
N ASP A 203 19.99 9.64 30.78
CA ASP A 203 21.14 9.50 31.73
C ASP A 203 22.58 9.52 31.12
N GLU A 204 23.61 10.19 31.66
CA GLU A 204 23.91 10.80 32.97
C GLU A 204 25.05 11.86 32.83
N ARG A 205 25.18 12.81 33.78
CA ARG A 205 26.12 13.97 33.87
C ARG A 205 27.58 13.58 34.31
N PRO A 206 28.56 14.48 34.67
CA PRO A 206 28.64 15.97 34.73
C PRO A 206 29.95 16.65 34.25
N GLY A 207 29.96 18.00 34.12
CA GLY A 207 31.20 18.78 34.14
C GLY A 207 31.12 20.28 33.78
N THR A 208 30.69 21.12 34.75
CA THR A 208 31.17 22.48 35.15
C THR A 208 31.51 23.61 34.12
N PRO A 209 31.53 24.91 34.52
CA PRO A 209 30.74 25.95 33.86
C PRO A 209 31.59 27.06 33.22
N ILE A 210 31.02 27.83 32.27
CA ILE A 210 31.60 29.11 31.86
C ILE A 210 30.53 30.20 31.82
N SER A 211 30.81 31.22 32.61
CA SER A 211 30.06 32.45 32.85
C SER A 211 30.22 33.46 31.72
N LEU A 212 29.20 34.30 31.48
CA LEU A 212 29.32 35.58 30.78
C LEU A 212 28.34 36.62 31.40
N PRO A 213 28.59 37.94 31.24
CA PRO A 213 28.66 38.86 32.37
C PRO A 213 27.55 39.91 32.46
N CYS A 214 27.49 40.56 33.62
CA CYS A 214 26.69 41.75 33.94
C CYS A 214 27.23 43.04 33.29
N SER A 215 26.30 43.95 32.97
CA SER A 215 26.46 45.41 32.94
C SER A 215 25.08 46.04 33.24
N SER A 216 24.86 46.64 34.43
CA SER A 216 24.72 48.09 34.69
C SER A 216 23.60 48.75 33.87
N GLU A 217 22.59 49.44 34.40
CA GLU A 217 22.49 50.54 35.39
C GLU A 217 21.02 50.50 35.92
N GLY A 218 20.61 50.88 37.13
CA GLY A 218 20.77 52.17 37.80
C GLY A 218 19.39 52.78 38.09
N SER A 219 19.15 53.13 39.37
CA SER A 219 18.14 54.07 39.88
C SER A 219 16.80 53.54 40.44
N SER A 220 16.52 54.14 41.60
CA SER A 220 15.50 53.92 42.62
C SER A 220 14.20 54.71 42.42
N ALA A 221 13.16 54.24 43.12
CA ALA A 221 12.17 55.00 43.91
C ALA A 221 10.71 55.07 43.40
N LEU A 222 9.84 54.50 44.24
CA LEU A 222 8.54 55.01 44.76
C LEU A 222 7.41 55.35 43.75
N CYS A 223 6.26 54.67 43.88
CA CYS A 223 5.04 55.22 44.48
C CYS A 223 3.83 54.27 44.37
N SER A 224 2.91 54.49 45.30
CA SER A 224 1.70 53.77 45.74
C SER A 224 0.48 53.83 44.82
N ASP A 225 -0.42 52.87 45.03
CA ASP A 225 -1.89 52.85 44.96
C ASP A 225 -2.62 53.53 43.79
N GLU A 226 -3.44 52.77 43.04
CA GLU A 226 -4.90 52.99 42.90
C GLU A 226 -5.57 51.94 41.99
N GLU A 227 -6.83 51.64 42.30
CA GLU A 227 -7.70 50.64 41.68
C GLU A 227 -8.05 50.93 40.20
N SER A 228 -8.19 49.87 39.40
CA SER A 228 -9.04 49.87 38.20
C SER A 228 -9.45 48.44 37.85
N VAL A 229 -10.74 48.17 37.99
CA VAL A 229 -11.46 46.96 37.58
C VAL A 229 -11.42 46.80 36.06
N CYS A 230 -11.03 45.62 35.56
CA CYS A 230 -11.43 45.11 34.25
C CYS A 230 -11.57 43.57 34.31
N ASP A 231 -12.83 43.17 34.23
CA ASP A 231 -13.46 41.92 33.78
C ASP A 231 -12.72 40.57 33.76
N ALA A 232 -13.47 39.60 34.28
CA ALA A 232 -13.33 38.18 34.12
C ALA A 232 -13.23 37.74 32.66
N GLN A 233 -12.30 36.83 32.37
CA GLN A 233 -12.45 35.67 31.49
C GLN A 233 -11.10 34.91 31.48
N GLU A 234 -10.89 34.11 32.51
CA GLU A 234 -10.05 32.93 32.39
C GLU A 234 -10.96 31.73 32.11
N GLU A 235 -10.45 30.83 31.26
CA GLU A 235 -10.93 29.48 30.93
C GLU A 235 -11.75 29.29 29.64
N GLU A 236 -11.39 28.20 28.95
CA GLU A 236 -11.87 27.64 27.68
C GLU A 236 -11.38 28.29 26.38
N TYR A 237 -10.14 27.97 25.96
CA TYR A 237 -9.75 28.13 24.55
C TYR A 237 -8.61 27.21 24.09
N TRP A 238 -8.56 25.94 24.53
CA TRP A 238 -7.53 24.99 24.04
C TRP A 238 -7.96 23.51 24.07
N ASP A 239 -9.12 23.16 23.51
CA ASP A 239 -9.46 21.74 23.24
C ASP A 239 -10.12 21.50 21.87
N ASP A 240 -10.66 22.54 21.22
CA ASP A 240 -11.49 22.36 20.02
C ASP A 240 -10.68 22.26 18.70
N PHE A 241 -9.43 22.72 18.68
CA PHE A 241 -8.65 22.80 17.42
C PHE A 241 -7.93 21.48 17.07
N GLU A 242 -7.53 20.70 18.07
CA GLU A 242 -6.82 19.43 17.88
C GLU A 242 -7.79 18.31 17.47
N GLU A 243 -8.94 18.17 18.15
CA GLU A 243 -9.96 17.17 17.79
C GLU A 243 -10.53 17.38 16.37
N HIS A 244 -10.80 18.62 15.97
CA HIS A 244 -11.35 18.92 14.64
C HIS A 244 -10.35 18.63 13.51
N PHE A 245 -9.05 18.83 13.76
CA PHE A 245 -8.00 18.59 12.78
C PHE A 245 -7.73 17.09 12.61
N GLU A 246 -7.68 16.33 13.70
CA GLU A 246 -7.53 14.86 13.65
C GLU A 246 -8.72 14.19 12.96
N MET A 247 -9.94 14.66 13.22
CA MET A 247 -11.15 14.14 12.58
C MET A 247 -11.20 14.43 11.09
N ALA A 248 -10.68 15.58 10.63
CA ALA A 248 -10.58 15.90 9.20
C ALA A 248 -9.60 14.96 8.47
N GLN A 249 -8.41 14.74 9.05
CA GLN A 249 -7.42 13.82 8.47
C GLN A 249 -7.91 12.37 8.45
N LEU A 250 -8.60 11.93 9.51
CA LEU A 250 -9.21 10.61 9.55
C LEU A 250 -10.30 10.47 8.48
N LYS A 251 -11.11 11.51 8.29
CA LYS A 251 -12.14 11.53 7.25
C LYS A 251 -11.54 11.45 5.85
N ASP A 252 -10.49 12.22 5.57
CA ASP A 252 -9.79 12.18 4.28
C ASP A 252 -9.13 10.81 4.04
N LEU A 253 -8.54 10.21 5.07
CA LEU A 253 -7.99 8.86 5.01
C LEU A 253 -9.07 7.83 4.65
N LEU A 254 -10.20 7.84 5.36
CA LEU A 254 -11.32 6.92 5.09
C LEU A 254 -11.90 7.13 3.69
N LEU A 255 -12.01 8.39 3.24
CA LEU A 255 -12.46 8.72 1.89
C LEU A 255 -11.49 8.19 0.83
N ASN A 256 -10.19 8.33 1.04
CA ASN A 256 -9.16 7.81 0.13
C ASN A 256 -9.16 6.27 0.10
N ILE A 257 -9.36 5.61 1.25
CA ILE A 257 -9.55 4.16 1.32
C ILE A 257 -10.78 3.76 0.49
N SER A 258 -11.91 4.40 0.76
CA SER A 258 -13.17 4.21 0.02
C SER A 258 -12.98 4.33 -1.50
N HIS A 259 -12.34 5.41 -1.94
CA HIS A 259 -12.06 5.67 -3.35
C HIS A 259 -11.16 4.58 -3.95
N HIS A 260 -10.07 4.22 -3.25
CA HIS A 260 -9.15 3.19 -3.69
C HIS A 260 -9.82 1.81 -3.76
N VAL A 261 -10.66 1.46 -2.79
CA VAL A 261 -11.46 0.24 -2.81
C VAL A 261 -12.36 0.26 -4.05
N HIS A 262 -13.15 1.30 -4.24
CA HIS A 262 -14.07 1.41 -5.39
C HIS A 262 -13.37 1.17 -6.73
N HIS A 263 -12.27 1.90 -6.97
CA HIS A 263 -11.53 1.77 -8.22
C HIS A 263 -10.76 0.45 -8.33
N GLY A 264 -10.12 0.01 -7.26
CA GLY A 264 -9.38 -1.25 -7.21
C GLY A 264 -10.24 -2.45 -7.55
N LEU A 265 -11.47 -2.49 -7.01
CA LEU A 265 -12.44 -3.53 -7.37
C LEU A 265 -12.78 -3.51 -8.86
N GLY A 266 -12.93 -2.31 -9.43
CA GLY A 266 -13.11 -2.14 -10.87
C GLY A 266 -11.93 -2.66 -11.70
N LEU A 267 -10.70 -2.48 -11.22
CA LEU A 267 -9.50 -3.01 -11.87
C LEU A 267 -9.48 -4.53 -11.88
N ILE A 268 -9.72 -5.19 -10.73
CA ILE A 268 -9.73 -6.66 -10.62
C ILE A 268 -10.69 -7.27 -11.64
N THR A 269 -11.89 -6.74 -11.69
CA THR A 269 -12.99 -7.28 -12.49
C THR A 269 -12.88 -6.91 -13.97
N SER A 270 -12.00 -5.98 -14.33
CA SER A 270 -11.65 -5.67 -15.73
C SER A 270 -10.61 -6.61 -16.35
N VAL A 271 -9.94 -7.43 -15.54
CA VAL A 271 -8.91 -8.36 -16.02
C VAL A 271 -9.56 -9.46 -16.87
N SER A 272 -9.02 -9.66 -18.06
CA SER A 272 -9.39 -10.72 -18.99
C SER A 272 -8.31 -11.81 -19.03
N PRO A 273 -8.68 -13.09 -19.31
CA PRO A 273 -7.68 -14.13 -19.57
C PRO A 273 -6.73 -13.73 -20.69
N GLY A 274 -5.43 -13.69 -20.40
CA GLY A 274 -4.41 -13.25 -21.35
C GLY A 274 -3.75 -11.92 -21.00
N ASP A 275 -4.34 -11.12 -20.10
CA ASP A 275 -3.81 -9.82 -19.68
C ASP A 275 -2.56 -9.94 -18.81
N LEU A 276 -2.49 -10.99 -17.99
CA LEU A 276 -1.35 -11.29 -17.13
C LEU A 276 -0.40 -12.29 -17.80
N PHE A 277 -0.93 -13.40 -18.33
CA PHE A 277 -0.11 -14.39 -19.04
C PHE A 277 -0.57 -14.57 -20.47
N GLN A 278 0.35 -14.34 -21.41
CA GLN A 278 0.11 -14.77 -22.77
C GLN A 278 -0.05 -16.31 -22.82
N PRO A 279 -1.04 -16.84 -23.56
CA PRO A 279 -1.26 -18.27 -23.63
C PRO A 279 0.00 -19.04 -24.08
N GLY A 280 0.43 -19.99 -23.25
CA GLY A 280 1.58 -20.85 -23.54
C GLY A 280 2.94 -20.27 -23.12
N THR A 281 2.98 -19.08 -22.50
CA THR A 281 4.22 -18.57 -21.89
C THR A 281 4.42 -19.14 -20.49
N LYS A 282 5.68 -19.14 -20.07
CA LYS A 282 6.12 -19.52 -18.73
C LYS A 282 7.06 -18.44 -18.23
N SER A 283 6.90 -18.06 -16.98
CA SER A 283 7.78 -17.15 -16.29
C SER A 283 8.94 -17.86 -15.60
N ASP A 284 10.06 -17.17 -15.55
CA ASP A 284 11.32 -17.55 -14.92
C ASP A 284 11.49 -16.87 -13.55
N PHE A 285 10.41 -16.88 -12.76
CA PHE A 285 10.46 -16.51 -11.35
C PHE A 285 9.70 -17.52 -10.48
N ASP A 286 10.07 -17.57 -9.21
CA ASP A 286 9.43 -18.44 -8.22
C ASP A 286 8.20 -17.76 -7.62
N VAL A 287 7.22 -18.55 -7.21
CA VAL A 287 6.02 -18.04 -6.55
C VAL A 287 5.79 -18.78 -5.23
N LEU A 288 5.58 -18.01 -4.17
CA LEU A 288 5.10 -18.51 -2.89
C LEU A 288 3.72 -17.93 -2.61
N LEU A 289 2.71 -18.78 -2.54
CA LEU A 289 1.37 -18.42 -2.08
C LEU A 289 1.21 -18.80 -0.61
N VAL A 290 1.14 -17.79 0.26
CA VAL A 290 0.72 -17.95 1.66
C VAL A 290 -0.80 -17.94 1.67
N LYS A 291 -1.42 -19.08 1.98
CA LYS A 291 -2.86 -19.27 1.90
C LYS A 291 -3.50 -19.22 3.28
N CYS A 292 -4.39 -18.26 3.51
CA CYS A 292 -5.12 -18.14 4.78
C CYS A 292 -6.04 -19.35 5.00
N GLN A 293 -6.38 -19.62 6.26
CA GLN A 293 -7.53 -20.49 6.52
C GLN A 293 -8.78 -19.78 6.02
N PRO A 294 -9.67 -20.49 5.31
CA PRO A 294 -10.96 -19.92 4.95
C PRO A 294 -11.70 -19.50 6.22
N GLU A 295 -12.31 -18.31 6.22
CA GLU A 295 -13.15 -17.86 7.32
C GLU A 295 -14.16 -18.97 7.71
N PRO A 296 -14.54 -19.05 9.00
CA PRO A 296 -15.63 -19.93 9.42
C PRO A 296 -16.87 -19.72 8.53
N LEU A 297 -17.64 -20.80 8.39
CA LEU A 297 -18.87 -20.97 7.59
C LEU A 297 -19.90 -19.81 7.66
N GLU A 298 -19.77 -18.86 8.58
CA GLU A 298 -20.69 -17.75 8.88
C GLU A 298 -20.79 -16.70 7.76
N PHE A 299 -19.70 -16.38 7.05
CA PHE A 299 -19.74 -15.44 5.91
C PHE A 299 -20.54 -16.01 4.74
N TYR A 300 -20.35 -17.29 4.44
CA TYR A 300 -21.15 -17.98 3.40
C TYR A 300 -22.62 -18.01 3.78
N GLN A 301 -22.97 -18.21 5.05
CA GLN A 301 -24.37 -18.30 5.48
C GLN A 301 -25.18 -17.03 5.21
N THR A 302 -24.58 -15.85 5.29
CA THR A 302 -25.27 -14.57 5.10
C THR A 302 -25.42 -14.16 3.62
N HIS A 303 -24.52 -14.63 2.74
CA HIS A 303 -24.46 -14.19 1.33
C HIS A 303 -24.50 -15.33 0.30
N HIS A 304 -24.82 -16.57 0.70
CA HIS A 304 -24.85 -17.75 -0.19
C HIS A 304 -25.73 -17.60 -1.43
N ASP A 305 -26.75 -16.73 -1.38
CA ASP A 305 -27.64 -16.47 -2.51
C ASP A 305 -26.98 -15.64 -3.63
N ALA A 306 -25.85 -14.98 -3.35
CA ALA A 306 -25.10 -14.20 -4.32
C ALA A 306 -24.09 -15.06 -5.08
N LYS A 307 -24.24 -15.17 -6.41
CA LYS A 307 -23.34 -15.94 -7.29
C LYS A 307 -21.86 -15.52 -7.16
N GLY A 308 -21.60 -14.24 -6.87
CA GLY A 308 -20.23 -13.74 -6.65
C GLY A 308 -19.58 -14.28 -5.37
N ALA A 309 -20.36 -14.36 -4.29
CA ALA A 309 -19.91 -14.94 -3.03
C ALA A 309 -19.64 -16.45 -3.17
N GLU A 310 -20.46 -17.19 -3.92
CA GLU A 310 -20.21 -18.60 -4.23
C GLU A 310 -18.92 -18.80 -5.03
N PHE A 311 -18.68 -17.96 -6.04
CA PHE A 311 -17.45 -18.00 -6.85
C PHE A 311 -16.21 -17.73 -5.99
N LEU A 312 -16.19 -16.63 -5.24
CA LEU A 312 -15.07 -16.35 -4.32
C LEU A 312 -14.84 -17.50 -3.36
N TRP A 313 -15.91 -18.00 -2.74
CA TRP A 313 -15.81 -19.12 -1.82
C TRP A 313 -15.15 -20.35 -2.47
N SER A 314 -15.45 -20.62 -3.74
CA SER A 314 -14.80 -21.68 -4.50
C SER A 314 -13.30 -21.42 -4.71
N VAL A 315 -12.93 -20.18 -5.02
CA VAL A 315 -11.54 -19.73 -5.22
C VAL A 315 -10.75 -19.86 -3.91
N MET A 316 -11.28 -19.35 -2.80
CA MET A 316 -10.65 -19.37 -1.48
C MET A 316 -10.41 -20.80 -0.99
N ARG A 317 -11.25 -21.76 -1.38
CA ARG A 317 -11.08 -23.18 -1.03
C ARG A 317 -10.08 -23.90 -1.92
N GLU A 318 -9.88 -23.46 -3.15
CA GLU A 318 -8.93 -24.06 -4.10
C GLU A 318 -7.49 -23.81 -3.65
N LYS A 319 -6.66 -24.88 -3.63
CA LYS A 319 -5.33 -24.85 -3.02
C LYS A 319 -4.43 -23.77 -3.63
N SER A 320 -4.41 -23.63 -4.95
CA SER A 320 -3.62 -22.61 -5.64
C SER A 320 -4.40 -21.35 -5.94
N MET A 321 -5.59 -21.12 -5.38
CA MET A 321 -6.47 -19.97 -5.66
C MET A 321 -6.59 -19.66 -7.17
N LEU A 322 -6.73 -20.73 -7.96
CA LEU A 322 -6.84 -20.70 -9.43
C LEU A 322 -5.59 -20.22 -10.19
N TRP A 323 -4.43 -20.18 -9.53
CA TRP A 323 -3.14 -20.05 -10.21
C TRP A 323 -2.71 -21.38 -10.84
N ASN A 324 -2.21 -21.33 -12.08
CA ASN A 324 -1.64 -22.50 -12.73
C ASN A 324 -0.13 -22.59 -12.45
N ALA A 325 0.24 -23.50 -11.54
CA ALA A 325 1.63 -23.72 -11.12
C ALA A 325 2.62 -23.96 -12.28
N ALA A 326 2.17 -24.49 -13.42
CA ALA A 326 3.03 -24.73 -14.57
C ALA A 326 3.52 -23.45 -15.27
N GLN A 327 2.91 -22.29 -14.99
CA GLN A 327 3.29 -20.99 -15.53
C GLN A 327 4.54 -20.40 -14.87
N PHE A 328 5.05 -21.00 -13.80
CA PHE A 328 6.14 -20.43 -12.99
C PHE A 328 7.36 -21.35 -12.96
N ARG A 329 8.55 -20.79 -12.69
CA ARG A 329 9.76 -21.59 -12.44
C ARG A 329 9.50 -22.60 -11.33
N SER A 330 8.91 -22.12 -10.23
CA SER A 330 8.33 -22.93 -9.18
C SER A 330 7.09 -22.24 -8.58
N PHE A 331 6.18 -23.03 -8.01
CA PHE A 331 5.00 -22.52 -7.32
C PHE A 331 4.78 -23.36 -6.06
N GLU A 332 4.83 -22.71 -4.91
CA GLU A 332 4.60 -23.31 -3.60
C GLU A 332 3.35 -22.69 -2.95
N THR A 333 2.58 -23.51 -2.25
CA THR A 333 1.49 -23.04 -1.40
C THR A 333 1.77 -23.45 0.03
N VAL A 334 1.88 -22.48 0.93
CA VAL A 334 2.05 -22.68 2.36
C VAL A 334 0.75 -22.29 3.07
N PRO A 335 0.13 -23.20 3.85
CA PRO A 335 -1.03 -22.83 4.65
C PRO A 335 -0.60 -21.92 5.80
N PHE A 336 -1.44 -20.93 6.09
CA PHE A 336 -1.32 -19.99 7.19
C PHE A 336 -2.57 -20.08 8.07
N SER A 337 -2.39 -20.02 9.39
CA SER A 337 -3.50 -20.23 10.34
C SER A 337 -4.47 -19.06 10.45
N GLY A 338 -4.04 -17.85 10.11
CA GLY A 338 -4.89 -16.65 10.14
C GLY A 338 -5.94 -16.64 9.04
N ASP A 339 -7.01 -15.88 9.26
CA ASP A 339 -7.97 -15.53 8.22
C ASP A 339 -7.46 -14.36 7.36
N HIS A 340 -8.20 -14.05 6.29
CA HIS A 340 -7.80 -13.02 5.32
C HIS A 340 -7.68 -11.63 5.94
N ASP A 341 -8.70 -11.20 6.68
CA ASP A 341 -8.83 -9.83 7.21
C ASP A 341 -7.97 -9.65 8.47
N GLY A 342 -7.78 -10.72 9.23
CA GLY A 342 -7.01 -10.79 10.46
C GLY A 342 -5.54 -11.17 10.27
N ALA A 343 -5.04 -11.28 9.03
CA ALA A 343 -3.69 -11.81 8.75
C ALA A 343 -2.55 -11.11 9.52
N PHE A 344 -2.74 -9.85 9.89
CA PHE A 344 -1.76 -9.03 10.62
C PHE A 344 -2.11 -8.83 12.11
N GLU A 345 -3.10 -9.55 12.66
CA GLU A 345 -3.43 -9.50 14.08
C GLU A 345 -2.31 -10.07 14.97
N PRO A 346 -2.17 -9.62 16.24
CA PRO A 346 -1.02 -9.96 17.08
C PRO A 346 -0.79 -11.47 17.23
N GLN A 347 -1.86 -12.27 17.25
CA GLN A 347 -1.75 -13.72 17.39
C GLN A 347 -1.19 -14.44 16.15
N PHE A 348 -1.26 -13.81 14.97
CA PHE A 348 -0.85 -14.42 13.70
C PHE A 348 0.43 -13.85 13.12
N VAL A 349 0.82 -12.63 13.51
CA VAL A 349 2.03 -11.93 13.04
C VAL A 349 3.28 -12.81 13.10
N GLY A 350 3.51 -13.51 14.22
CA GLY A 350 4.73 -14.33 14.37
C GLY A 350 4.79 -15.49 13.38
N GLU A 351 3.66 -16.15 13.10
CA GLU A 351 3.57 -17.21 12.09
C GLU A 351 3.74 -16.64 10.68
N LEU A 352 3.04 -15.56 10.36
CA LEU A 352 3.13 -14.92 9.05
C LEU A 352 4.56 -14.46 8.77
N SER A 353 5.21 -13.77 9.72
CA SER A 353 6.59 -13.34 9.59
C SER A 353 7.56 -14.51 9.42
N MET A 354 7.34 -15.63 10.11
CA MET A 354 8.15 -16.83 9.93
C MET A 354 8.01 -17.41 8.52
N ILE A 355 6.77 -17.55 8.02
CA ILE A 355 6.51 -18.04 6.65
C ILE A 355 7.16 -17.13 5.61
N LEU A 356 7.01 -15.81 5.77
CA LEU A 356 7.61 -14.83 4.86
C LEU A 356 9.13 -14.87 4.90
N ARG A 357 9.73 -14.98 6.10
CA ARG A 357 11.19 -15.11 6.27
C ARG A 357 11.74 -16.37 5.61
N ASP A 358 11.08 -17.51 5.81
CA ASP A 358 11.45 -18.79 5.17
C ASP A 358 11.31 -18.70 3.65
N GLY A 359 10.24 -18.06 3.17
CA GLY A 359 9.96 -17.82 1.76
C GLY A 359 11.00 -16.94 1.07
N LEU A 360 11.49 -15.91 1.77
CA LEU A 360 12.59 -15.05 1.31
C LEU A 360 13.93 -15.79 1.31
N GLY A 361 14.11 -16.76 2.21
CA GLY A 361 15.32 -17.59 2.30
C GLY A 361 16.64 -16.79 2.32
N ARG A 362 17.75 -17.48 2.04
CA ARG A 362 19.04 -16.83 1.71
C ARG A 362 19.10 -16.51 0.23
N ILE A 363 18.12 -15.78 -0.29
CA ILE A 363 18.26 -15.19 -1.62
C ILE A 363 19.40 -14.16 -1.52
N GLY A 364 20.47 -14.37 -2.28
CA GLY A 364 21.74 -13.65 -2.15
C GLY A 364 21.64 -12.14 -2.34
#